data_AF-A0A952TA80-F1
#
_entry.id   AF-A0A952TA80-F1
#
_cell.length_a   1.000
_cell.length_b   1.000
_cell.length_c   1.000
_cell.angle_alpha   90.00
_cell.angle_beta   90.00
_cell.angle_gamma   90.00
#
_symmetry.space_group_name_H-M   'P 1'
#
loop_
_entity.id
_entity.type
_entity.pdbx_description
1 polymer ?
#
loop_
_entity_poly.entity_id
_entity_poly.type
_entity_poly.pdbx_seq_one_letter_code
_entity_poly.pdbx_strand_id
1 'polypeptide(L)'
;MTTPHKILTFLFLLMTIGQVTAQTTYSMCYIHTVKSQNDKYFLRTIPFDNIEQTSTGKTIVYNSDSTKLYEVERYFEVSDNRKEVFLSNDGKIIAYVIDREFKWDGVQNKSIEIFNNGISVKQFQLTDLIDCNSDNEDCYLFYKEAIDTVVWENGKRKITFKENASEFEKQLTEKATFLNNDTLYIFTKTSKIIAIDLNTSNLSSTSLAQISVEKFKNIKLFHSQIEKFKPSSLYGLPNLSSGLTFEKGLAKSLEMAIFPEDKKGSNKFKKYFVNIQIIVDKDGNAVLDKIENYNGLPEDKIKTFIASQKFAINSIPPETEKWRFDGWIALMNKSKNEAKQEKQKEIIEEREAYKNRIVADSINGLYIPKNLEECFLELNKLLKPKDIEAIKNLKDRNETILYHHGFGTWLRNNWGLWGGSRLQQYLIKKGLRHPDDMSATILEFYYDWLNGQHEKWKEFEAK
;
A
#
# COMPACT_ATOMS: atom_id res chain seq x y z
N MET A 1 -45.15 29.14 -39.24
CA MET A 1 -44.70 27.89 -39.88
C MET A 1 -43.18 27.89 -39.93
N THR A 2 -42.60 27.18 -38.96
CA THR A 2 -41.34 26.40 -39.02
C THR A 2 -40.17 26.91 -39.86
N THR A 3 -39.24 27.58 -39.19
CA THR A 3 -37.81 27.62 -39.53
C THR A 3 -37.09 26.42 -38.91
N PRO A 4 -36.13 25.77 -39.61
CA PRO A 4 -35.45 24.59 -39.08
C PRO A 4 -34.32 25.00 -38.13
N HIS A 5 -34.35 24.50 -36.90
CA HIS A 5 -33.23 24.59 -35.97
C HIS A 5 -32.14 23.59 -36.36
N LYS A 6 -30.98 24.12 -36.75
CA LYS A 6 -29.72 23.37 -36.80
C LYS A 6 -29.34 22.97 -35.38
N ILE A 7 -29.41 21.67 -35.06
CA ILE A 7 -28.81 21.11 -33.84
C ILE A 7 -27.30 21.11 -34.07
N LEU A 8 -26.64 22.14 -33.55
CA LEU A 8 -25.19 22.23 -33.49
C LEU A 8 -24.72 21.31 -32.36
N THR A 9 -24.15 20.16 -32.72
CA THR A 9 -23.51 19.23 -31.80
C THR A 9 -22.29 19.91 -31.19
N PHE A 10 -22.44 20.42 -29.96
CA PHE A 10 -21.31 20.96 -29.20
C PHE A 10 -20.50 19.79 -28.62
N LEU A 11 -19.50 19.35 -29.37
CA LEU A 11 -18.45 18.48 -28.87
C LEU A 11 -17.59 19.31 -27.92
N PHE A 12 -17.86 19.24 -26.62
CA PHE A 12 -16.97 19.82 -25.60
C PHE A 12 -15.69 18.97 -25.54
N LEU A 13 -14.73 19.30 -26.40
CA LEU A 13 -13.34 18.86 -26.29
C LEU A 13 -12.70 19.63 -25.13
N LEU A 14 -12.92 19.16 -23.90
CA LEU A 14 -12.13 19.57 -22.74
C LEU A 14 -10.72 18.99 -22.92
N MET A 15 -9.86 19.70 -23.68
CA MET A 15 -8.43 19.63 -23.46
C MET A 15 -8.15 20.31 -22.11
N THR A 16 -8.29 19.55 -21.03
CA THR A 16 -7.53 19.87 -19.83
C THR A 16 -6.08 19.57 -20.16
N ILE A 17 -5.31 20.62 -20.44
CA ILE A 17 -3.89 20.63 -20.10
C ILE A 17 -3.88 20.51 -18.58
N GLY A 18 -3.98 19.27 -18.11
CA GLY A 18 -3.70 18.94 -16.73
C GLY A 18 -2.24 19.27 -16.52
N GLN A 19 -1.98 20.42 -15.91
CA GLN A 19 -0.99 20.40 -14.85
C GLN A 19 -1.42 19.23 -13.97
N VAL A 20 -0.66 18.14 -14.03
CA VAL A 20 -0.68 17.13 -12.99
C VAL A 20 -0.11 17.85 -11.76
N THR A 21 -0.91 18.72 -11.15
CA THR A 21 -0.86 18.84 -9.71
C THR A 21 -1.43 17.52 -9.23
N ALA A 22 -0.56 16.51 -9.17
CA ALA A 22 -0.74 15.45 -8.21
C ALA A 22 -1.15 16.18 -6.93
N GLN A 23 -2.39 15.97 -6.47
CA GLN A 23 -2.80 16.37 -5.14
C GLN A 23 -1.88 15.59 -4.20
N THR A 24 -0.69 16.13 -3.97
CA THR A 24 0.18 15.77 -2.88
C THR A 24 -0.49 16.41 -1.68
N THR A 25 -1.51 15.73 -1.14
CA THR A 25 -1.75 15.82 0.29
C THR A 25 -0.44 15.41 0.94
N TYR A 26 0.42 16.40 1.23
CA TYR A 26 1.64 16.20 1.98
C TYR A 26 1.25 15.45 3.24
N SER A 27 1.53 14.15 3.30
CA SER A 27 1.32 13.36 4.50
C SER A 27 2.22 13.98 5.57
N MET A 28 1.62 14.61 6.58
CA MET A 28 2.37 15.04 7.75
C MET A 28 3.06 13.81 8.33
N CYS A 29 4.34 13.95 8.69
CA CYS A 29 5.04 12.92 9.42
C CYS A 29 4.90 13.17 10.92
N TYR A 30 4.94 12.08 11.67
CA TYR A 30 4.68 12.07 13.10
C TYR A 30 5.87 11.47 13.83
N ILE A 31 6.40 12.22 14.79
CA ILE A 31 7.33 11.70 15.79
C ILE A 31 6.49 11.41 17.02
N HIS A 32 6.55 10.17 17.50
CA HIS A 32 5.82 9.76 18.69
C HIS A 32 6.76 9.63 19.87
N THR A 33 6.38 10.24 20.98
CA THR A 33 7.00 10.04 22.29
C THR A 33 6.05 9.27 23.19
N VAL A 34 6.53 8.13 23.70
CA VAL A 34 5.75 7.10 24.39
C VAL A 34 6.41 6.83 25.73
N LYS A 35 5.71 7.14 26.83
CA LYS A 35 6.22 6.93 28.19
C LYS A 35 5.91 5.53 28.71
N SER A 36 6.76 5.00 29.56
CA SER A 36 6.44 3.84 30.40
C SER A 36 5.31 4.19 31.37
N GLN A 37 4.57 3.19 31.85
CA GLN A 37 3.43 3.41 32.75
C GLN A 37 3.82 4.14 34.05
N ASN A 38 5.02 3.88 34.56
CA ASN A 38 5.58 4.53 35.74
C ASN A 38 6.27 5.88 35.47
N ASP A 39 6.21 6.39 34.24
CA ASP A 39 6.81 7.66 33.79
C ASP A 39 8.35 7.78 33.98
N LYS A 40 9.05 6.68 34.29
CA LYS A 40 10.52 6.64 34.49
C LYS A 40 11.31 6.53 33.19
N TYR A 41 10.69 6.08 32.11
CA TYR A 41 11.32 5.88 30.81
C TYR A 41 10.42 6.40 29.71
N PHE A 42 11.01 6.71 28.57
CA PHE A 42 10.24 7.00 27.36
C PHE A 42 11.02 6.58 26.12
N LEU A 43 10.28 6.24 25.06
CA LEU A 43 10.84 6.08 23.74
C LEU A 43 10.40 7.23 22.84
N ARG A 44 11.26 7.58 21.89
CA ARG A 44 10.98 8.52 20.80
C ARG A 44 11.24 7.82 19.48
N THR A 45 10.20 7.70 18.66
CA THR A 45 10.22 7.01 17.35
C THR A 45 10.06 8.03 16.22
N ILE A 46 11.02 8.05 15.30
CA ILE A 46 11.22 9.08 14.26
C ILE A 46 11.23 8.39 12.90
N PRO A 47 10.32 8.75 11.97
CA PRO A 47 10.31 8.19 10.63
C PRO A 47 11.37 8.84 9.74
N PHE A 48 11.93 8.08 8.80
CA PHE A 48 12.85 8.58 7.75
C PHE A 48 12.22 8.57 6.35
N ASP A 49 10.92 8.34 6.29
CA ASP A 49 10.10 8.54 5.10
C ASP A 49 8.68 8.93 5.51
N ASN A 50 7.81 9.11 4.53
CA ASN A 50 6.38 9.40 4.73
C ASN A 50 5.50 8.32 4.10
N ILE A 51 6.04 7.10 3.97
CA ILE A 51 5.34 5.96 3.40
C ILE A 51 4.63 5.24 4.55
N GLU A 52 3.32 5.04 4.42
CA GLU A 52 2.58 4.31 5.44
C GLU A 52 3.10 2.86 5.54
N GLN A 53 3.10 2.32 6.76
CA GLN A 53 3.39 0.90 7.01
C GLN A 53 4.84 0.45 6.78
N THR A 54 5.76 1.37 6.45
CA THR A 54 7.20 1.08 6.46
C THR A 54 7.75 1.14 7.88
N SER A 55 8.87 0.45 8.09
CA SER A 55 9.64 0.54 9.34
C SER A 55 10.81 1.50 9.24
N THR A 56 10.95 2.27 8.15
CA THR A 56 12.12 3.12 7.94
C THR A 56 12.15 4.26 8.94
N GLY A 57 13.12 4.23 9.84
CA GLY A 57 13.25 5.25 10.86
C GLY A 57 14.16 4.78 11.97
N LYS A 58 14.04 5.46 13.10
CA LYS A 58 14.79 5.14 14.30
C LYS A 58 13.94 5.35 15.54
N THR A 59 14.11 4.46 16.50
CA THR A 59 13.53 4.58 17.83
C THR A 59 14.63 4.60 18.87
N ILE A 60 14.61 5.59 19.75
CA ILE A 60 15.57 5.71 20.85
C ILE A 60 14.81 5.63 22.17
N VAL A 61 15.33 4.85 23.11
CA VAL A 61 14.78 4.76 24.46
C VAL A 61 15.65 5.52 25.44
N TYR A 62 15.01 6.25 26.33
CA TYR A 62 15.62 7.15 27.28
C TYR A 62 15.14 6.86 28.70
N ASN A 63 15.99 7.18 29.66
CA ASN A 63 15.56 7.43 31.04
C ASN A 63 14.81 8.78 31.11
N SER A 64 14.03 8.98 32.17
CA SER A 64 13.30 10.22 32.49
C SER A 64 14.14 11.50 32.49
N ASP A 65 15.46 11.39 32.72
CA ASP A 65 16.44 12.49 32.62
C ASP A 65 16.95 12.73 31.19
N SER A 66 16.36 12.06 30.19
CA SER A 66 16.76 12.08 28.77
C SER A 66 18.12 11.45 28.46
N THR A 67 18.69 10.64 29.35
CA THR A 67 19.85 9.81 29.04
C THR A 67 19.46 8.67 28.10
N LYS A 68 20.12 8.55 26.93
CA LYS A 68 19.91 7.45 25.97
C LYS A 68 20.33 6.12 26.58
N LEU A 69 19.45 5.12 26.49
CA LEU A 69 19.68 3.74 26.94
C LEU A 69 20.09 2.82 25.78
N TYR A 70 19.27 2.77 24.74
CA TYR A 70 19.51 2.00 23.52
C TYR A 70 18.72 2.57 22.35
N GLU A 71 18.99 2.06 21.14
CA GLU A 71 18.24 2.41 19.94
C GLU A 71 17.88 1.18 19.11
N VAL A 72 16.89 1.38 18.24
CA VAL A 72 16.44 0.40 17.26
C VAL A 72 16.37 1.12 15.92
N GLU A 73 17.00 0.58 14.88
CA GLU A 73 16.95 1.10 13.50
C GLU A 73 15.59 0.80 12.85
N ARG A 74 14.50 1.21 13.51
CA ARG A 74 13.15 1.18 12.97
C ARG A 74 12.26 2.28 13.52
N TYR A 75 11.28 2.66 12.71
CA TYR A 75 10.12 3.42 13.13
C TYR A 75 9.03 2.47 13.65
N PHE A 76 8.51 2.76 14.84
CA PHE A 76 7.23 2.22 15.32
C PHE A 76 6.13 3.25 15.05
N GLU A 77 5.31 3.00 14.04
CA GLU A 77 4.19 3.88 13.71
C GLU A 77 3.08 3.75 14.75
N VAL A 78 2.56 4.86 15.25
CA VAL A 78 1.44 4.85 16.19
C VAL A 78 0.21 5.42 15.49
N SER A 79 -0.84 4.62 15.42
CA SER A 79 -2.14 5.01 14.90
C SER A 79 -3.22 4.40 15.79
N ASP A 80 -4.11 5.25 16.28
CA ASP A 80 -5.21 4.86 17.15
C ASP A 80 -5.99 3.67 16.57
N ASN A 81 -6.16 2.64 17.41
CA ASN A 81 -6.85 1.39 17.10
C ASN A 81 -6.39 0.68 15.80
N ARG A 82 -5.13 0.88 15.41
CA ARG A 82 -4.48 0.18 14.28
C ARG A 82 -3.06 -0.26 14.58
N LYS A 83 -2.24 0.60 15.17
CA LYS A 83 -0.82 0.33 15.47
C LYS A 83 -0.44 1.00 16.77
N GLU A 84 0.11 0.24 17.69
CA GLU A 84 0.39 0.72 19.03
C GLU A 84 1.73 0.23 19.52
N VAL A 85 2.38 1.05 20.35
CA VAL A 85 3.67 0.74 20.93
C VAL A 85 3.63 0.98 22.43
N PHE A 86 4.21 0.05 23.19
CA PHE A 86 4.26 0.06 24.64
C PHE A 86 5.71 -0.08 25.11
N LEU A 87 6.03 0.52 26.25
CA LEU A 87 7.33 0.46 26.90
C LEU A 87 7.17 -0.08 28.32
N SER A 88 7.98 -1.08 28.68
CA SER A 88 7.99 -1.64 30.05
C SER A 88 8.42 -0.62 31.09
N ASN A 89 8.04 -0.86 32.34
CA ASN A 89 8.38 -0.03 33.48
C ASN A 89 9.87 -0.01 33.82
N ASP A 90 10.67 -0.95 33.31
CA ASP A 90 12.13 -0.93 33.41
C ASP A 90 12.81 -0.35 32.16
N GLY A 91 12.04 0.07 31.15
CA GLY A 91 12.52 0.68 29.92
C GLY A 91 13.16 -0.29 28.92
N LYS A 92 13.30 -1.58 29.24
CA LYS A 92 14.04 -2.52 28.38
C LYS A 92 13.19 -3.12 27.26
N ILE A 93 11.88 -3.20 27.45
CA ILE A 93 11.00 -3.98 26.57
C ILE A 93 10.09 -3.04 25.80
N ILE A 94 10.13 -3.14 24.47
CA ILE A 94 9.18 -2.50 23.57
C ILE A 94 8.25 -3.57 23.03
N ALA A 95 6.94 -3.39 23.19
CA ALA A 95 5.94 -4.23 22.53
C ALA A 95 5.23 -3.41 21.46
N TYR A 96 5.32 -3.86 20.22
CA TYR A 96 4.64 -3.27 19.07
C TYR A 96 3.50 -4.17 18.63
N VAL A 97 2.29 -3.60 18.54
CA VAL A 97 1.05 -4.33 18.29
C VAL A 97 0.34 -3.71 17.10
N ILE A 98 0.01 -4.52 16.11
CA ILE A 98 -0.73 -4.09 14.91
C ILE A 98 -2.03 -4.88 14.75
N ASP A 99 -3.08 -4.16 14.33
CA ASP A 99 -4.41 -4.72 14.12
C ASP A 99 -4.46 -5.68 12.93
N ARG A 100 -3.79 -5.32 11.84
CA ARG A 100 -3.78 -6.11 10.62
C ARG A 100 -2.36 -6.36 10.20
N GLU A 101 -2.05 -7.63 10.00
CA GLU A 101 -0.82 -8.00 9.31
C GLU A 101 -0.88 -7.47 7.88
N PHE A 102 0.25 -6.94 7.44
CA PHE A 102 0.41 -6.45 6.10
C PHE A 102 1.61 -7.13 5.47
N LYS A 103 1.44 -7.50 4.21
CA LYS A 103 2.50 -8.05 3.38
C LYS A 103 2.70 -7.11 2.20
N TRP A 104 3.87 -6.49 2.15
CA TRP A 104 4.26 -5.64 1.04
C TRP A 104 5.73 -5.85 0.73
N ASP A 105 6.02 -6.03 -0.56
CA ASP A 105 7.39 -6.13 -1.05
C ASP A 105 8.23 -7.21 -0.34
N GLY A 106 7.62 -8.36 -0.05
CA GLY A 106 8.28 -9.47 0.66
C GLY A 106 8.43 -9.28 2.18
N VAL A 107 8.14 -8.09 2.71
CA VAL A 107 8.11 -7.83 4.16
C VAL A 107 6.72 -8.14 4.70
N GLN A 108 6.65 -8.99 5.73
CA GLN A 108 5.41 -9.27 6.46
C GLN A 108 5.56 -8.80 7.91
N ASN A 109 4.73 -7.84 8.30
CA ASN A 109 4.64 -7.46 9.71
C ASN A 109 3.80 -8.50 10.46
N LYS A 110 4.26 -8.86 11.65
CA LYS A 110 3.54 -9.75 12.58
C LYS A 110 2.63 -8.94 13.48
N SER A 111 1.51 -9.52 13.91
CA SER A 111 0.54 -8.86 14.78
C SER A 111 1.14 -8.31 16.07
N ILE A 112 2.12 -9.01 16.65
CA ILE A 112 2.84 -8.55 17.85
C ILE A 112 4.33 -8.81 17.66
N GLU A 113 5.15 -7.80 17.95
CA GLU A 113 6.60 -7.92 18.03
C GLU A 113 7.10 -7.39 19.39
N ILE A 114 7.93 -8.17 20.08
CA ILE A 114 8.53 -7.82 21.36
C ILE A 114 10.04 -7.66 21.18
N PHE A 115 10.56 -6.53 21.62
CA PHE A 115 11.97 -6.18 21.61
C PHE A 115 12.50 -6.10 23.04
N ASN A 116 13.69 -6.60 23.30
CA ASN A 116 14.41 -6.43 24.56
C ASN A 116 15.77 -5.78 24.28
N ASN A 117 16.00 -4.59 24.84
CA ASN A 117 17.19 -3.76 24.59
C ASN A 117 17.48 -3.60 23.08
N GLY A 118 16.41 -3.40 22.30
CA GLY A 118 16.47 -3.16 20.86
C GLY A 118 16.57 -4.41 19.98
N ILE A 119 16.65 -5.61 20.56
CA ILE A 119 16.69 -6.87 19.82
C ILE A 119 15.31 -7.52 19.81
N SER A 120 14.80 -7.92 18.64
CA SER A 120 13.54 -8.69 18.56
C SER A 120 13.71 -10.06 19.24
N VAL A 121 12.91 -10.34 20.26
CA VAL A 121 13.00 -11.58 21.06
C VAL A 121 11.80 -12.50 20.90
N LYS A 122 10.64 -11.96 20.50
CA LYS A 122 9.42 -12.73 20.29
C LYS A 122 8.53 -12.05 19.27
N GLN A 123 7.86 -12.85 18.46
CA GLN A 123 6.85 -12.39 17.50
C GLN A 123 5.66 -13.34 17.56
N PHE A 124 4.46 -12.80 17.35
CA PHE A 124 3.22 -13.58 17.23
C PHE A 124 2.51 -13.16 15.95
N GLN A 125 2.15 -14.14 15.13
CA GLN A 125 1.28 -13.90 13.99
C GLN A 125 -0.19 -13.96 14.40
N LEU A 126 -1.07 -13.39 13.58
CA LEU A 126 -2.50 -13.31 13.87
C LEU A 126 -3.12 -14.69 14.19
N THR A 127 -2.69 -15.74 13.49
CA THR A 127 -3.17 -17.11 13.70
C THR A 127 -2.73 -17.72 15.04
N ASP A 128 -1.68 -17.19 15.66
CA ASP A 128 -1.26 -17.62 17.01
C ASP A 128 -2.17 -17.02 18.09
N LEU A 129 -2.87 -15.93 17.75
CA LEU A 129 -3.58 -15.06 18.67
C LEU A 129 -5.09 -15.29 18.62
N ILE A 130 -5.64 -15.48 17.42
CA ILE A 130 -7.06 -15.66 17.20
C ILE A 130 -7.34 -16.76 16.18
N ASP A 131 -8.51 -17.38 16.33
CA ASP A 131 -9.06 -18.30 15.32
C ASP A 131 -9.89 -17.47 14.35
N CYS A 132 -9.36 -17.22 13.16
CA CYS A 132 -10.02 -16.41 12.13
C CYS A 132 -9.76 -17.01 10.75
N ASN A 133 -10.82 -17.24 9.99
CA ASN A 133 -10.72 -17.82 8.66
C ASN A 133 -10.79 -16.74 7.57
N SER A 134 -9.62 -16.37 7.03
CA SER A 134 -9.52 -15.31 6.01
C SER A 134 -10.21 -15.61 4.67
N ASP A 135 -10.69 -16.83 4.44
CA ASP A 135 -11.48 -17.20 3.26
C ASP A 135 -12.95 -16.82 3.40
N ASN A 136 -13.45 -16.76 4.65
CA ASN A 136 -14.86 -16.55 4.96
C ASN A 136 -15.12 -15.20 5.63
N GLU A 137 -14.12 -14.60 6.27
CA GLU A 137 -14.29 -13.32 6.99
C GLU A 137 -13.05 -12.41 6.90
N ASP A 138 -13.18 -11.19 7.43
CA ASP A 138 -12.09 -10.24 7.55
C ASP A 138 -11.35 -10.42 8.88
N CYS A 139 -10.08 -10.81 8.78
CA CYS A 139 -9.23 -11.02 9.94
C CYS A 139 -8.49 -9.74 10.36
N TYR A 140 -8.59 -9.43 11.65
CA TYR A 140 -7.89 -8.37 12.34
C TYR A 140 -7.84 -8.70 13.84
N LEU A 141 -6.85 -8.17 14.55
CA LEU A 141 -6.59 -8.50 15.94
C LEU A 141 -7.57 -7.80 16.87
N PHE A 142 -7.78 -6.49 16.76
CA PHE A 142 -8.45 -5.69 17.78
C PHE A 142 -9.97 -5.88 17.80
N TYR A 143 -10.56 -5.83 18.99
CA TYR A 143 -12.01 -5.93 19.16
C TYR A 143 -12.75 -4.80 18.45
N LYS A 144 -13.64 -5.15 17.53
CA LYS A 144 -14.51 -4.21 16.79
C LYS A 144 -15.95 -4.72 16.65
N GLU A 145 -16.30 -5.79 17.35
CA GLU A 145 -17.54 -6.56 17.09
C GLU A 145 -18.82 -5.87 17.59
N ALA A 146 -18.71 -4.80 18.40
CA ALA A 146 -19.83 -3.95 18.79
C ALA A 146 -20.32 -3.02 17.67
N ILE A 147 -19.53 -2.85 16.60
CA ILE A 147 -19.90 -2.01 15.46
C ILE A 147 -20.99 -2.71 14.66
N ASP A 148 -22.06 -1.97 14.36
CA ASP A 148 -23.11 -2.38 13.44
C ASP A 148 -22.80 -1.86 12.03
N THR A 149 -22.72 -0.54 11.88
CA THR A 149 -22.44 0.10 10.59
C THR A 149 -21.40 1.22 10.72
N VAL A 150 -20.64 1.43 9.64
CA VAL A 150 -19.68 2.52 9.52
C VAL A 150 -20.02 3.33 8.27
N VAL A 151 -20.27 4.61 8.44
CA VAL A 151 -20.56 5.54 7.33
C VAL A 151 -19.51 6.64 7.32
N TRP A 152 -19.06 7.02 6.13
CA TRP A 152 -18.19 8.18 5.93
C TRP A 152 -19.04 9.38 5.51
N GLU A 153 -19.13 10.39 6.37
CA GLU A 153 -19.85 11.64 6.10
C GLU A 153 -18.88 12.82 6.26
N ASN A 154 -18.72 13.64 5.22
CA ASN A 154 -17.84 14.82 5.23
C ASN A 154 -16.39 14.53 5.69
N GLY A 155 -15.85 13.38 5.27
CA GLY A 155 -14.49 12.95 5.66
C GLY A 155 -14.35 12.50 7.11
N LYS A 156 -15.46 12.41 7.87
CA LYS A 156 -15.47 11.85 9.23
C LYS A 156 -16.12 10.47 9.23
N ARG A 157 -15.52 9.57 9.99
CA ARG A 157 -16.06 8.23 10.24
C ARG A 157 -17.15 8.33 11.30
N LYS A 158 -18.37 7.95 10.97
CA LYS A 158 -19.51 7.82 11.88
C LYS A 158 -19.77 6.33 12.12
N ILE A 159 -19.74 5.93 13.38
CA ILE A 159 -19.92 4.54 13.80
C ILE A 159 -21.29 4.41 14.46
N THR A 160 -22.10 3.47 13.99
CA THR A 160 -23.31 3.02 14.67
C THR A 160 -22.98 1.71 15.37
N PHE A 161 -23.38 1.59 16.64
CA PHE A 161 -23.17 0.39 17.43
C PHE A 161 -24.42 -0.50 17.42
N LYS A 162 -24.22 -1.80 17.61
CA LYS A 162 -25.32 -2.77 17.80
C LYS A 162 -26.16 -2.40 19.02
N GLU A 163 -27.46 -2.64 18.96
CA GLU A 163 -28.41 -2.23 20.03
C GLU A 163 -28.04 -2.80 21.40
N ASN A 164 -27.49 -4.01 21.44
CA ASN A 164 -27.11 -4.72 22.66
C ASN A 164 -25.63 -4.52 23.07
N ALA A 165 -24.87 -3.67 22.37
CA ALA A 165 -23.47 -3.42 22.70
C ALA A 165 -23.33 -2.72 24.05
N SER A 166 -22.56 -3.32 24.97
CA SER A 166 -22.26 -2.72 26.26
C SER A 166 -21.37 -1.47 26.12
N GLU A 167 -21.40 -0.59 27.12
CA GLU A 167 -20.56 0.61 27.11
C GLU A 167 -19.06 0.28 27.06
N PHE A 168 -18.65 -0.81 27.71
CA PHE A 168 -17.28 -1.27 27.66
C PHE A 168 -16.89 -1.76 26.27
N GLU A 169 -17.75 -2.53 25.59
CA GLU A 169 -17.49 -2.96 24.22
C GLU A 169 -17.39 -1.78 23.24
N LYS A 170 -18.19 -0.72 23.43
CA LYS A 170 -18.04 0.52 22.66
C LYS A 170 -16.67 1.15 22.89
N GLN A 171 -16.20 1.24 24.14
CA GLN A 171 -14.86 1.74 24.46
C GLN A 171 -13.75 0.89 23.80
N LEU A 172 -13.91 -0.43 23.76
CA LEU A 172 -12.95 -1.32 23.10
C LEU A 172 -12.82 -1.04 21.59
N THR A 173 -13.86 -0.53 20.94
CA THR A 173 -13.81 -0.14 19.52
C THR A 173 -12.97 1.11 19.26
N GLU A 174 -12.67 1.89 20.30
CA GLU A 174 -11.74 3.02 20.26
C GLU A 174 -10.35 2.63 20.75
N LYS A 175 -10.28 1.78 21.80
CA LYS A 175 -9.03 1.32 22.39
C LYS A 175 -9.13 -0.13 22.88
N ALA A 176 -8.59 -1.05 22.08
CA ALA A 176 -8.66 -2.49 22.36
C ALA A 176 -7.49 -3.02 23.22
N THR A 177 -6.61 -2.15 23.72
CA THR A 177 -5.32 -2.54 24.31
C THR A 177 -5.03 -1.76 25.58
N PHE A 178 -4.48 -2.46 26.57
CA PHE A 178 -4.17 -1.89 27.89
C PHE A 178 -2.85 -2.45 28.40
N LEU A 179 -2.02 -1.59 29.00
CA LEU A 179 -0.82 -2.02 29.71
C LEU A 179 -1.04 -1.83 31.21
N ASN A 180 -0.77 -2.84 32.01
CA ASN A 180 -0.82 -2.73 33.47
C ASN A 180 0.26 -3.60 34.12
N ASN A 181 1.18 -2.96 34.86
CA ASN A 181 2.31 -3.61 35.53
C ASN A 181 3.06 -4.58 34.59
N ASP A 182 3.46 -4.08 33.42
CA ASP A 182 4.17 -4.85 32.38
C ASP A 182 3.42 -6.08 31.84
N THR A 183 2.11 -6.17 32.10
CA THR A 183 1.23 -7.09 31.39
C THR A 183 0.43 -6.33 30.34
N LEU A 184 0.61 -6.71 29.08
CA LEU A 184 -0.13 -6.19 27.94
C LEU A 184 -1.41 -7.01 27.73
N TYR A 185 -2.56 -6.35 27.79
CA TYR A 185 -3.87 -6.92 27.52
C TYR A 185 -4.37 -6.45 26.16
N ILE A 186 -4.84 -7.39 25.33
CA ILE A 186 -5.37 -7.13 23.99
C ILE A 186 -6.74 -7.78 23.89
N PHE A 187 -7.77 -6.97 23.71
CA PHE A 187 -9.13 -7.39 23.45
C PHE A 187 -9.27 -7.67 21.96
N THR A 188 -9.66 -8.90 21.64
CA THR A 188 -9.55 -9.39 20.27
C THR A 188 -10.89 -9.46 19.54
N LYS A 189 -10.85 -9.53 18.21
CA LYS A 189 -12.02 -9.79 17.34
C LYS A 189 -12.85 -10.99 17.81
N THR A 190 -12.21 -12.06 18.27
CA THR A 190 -12.91 -13.31 18.67
C THR A 190 -13.52 -13.26 20.08
N SER A 191 -13.71 -12.06 20.65
CA SER A 191 -14.18 -11.85 22.02
C SER A 191 -13.32 -12.59 23.07
N LYS A 192 -12.02 -12.70 22.80
CA LYS A 192 -11.00 -13.17 23.74
C LYS A 192 -10.12 -12.02 24.19
N ILE A 193 -9.56 -12.14 25.38
CA ILE A 193 -8.54 -11.23 25.89
C ILE A 193 -7.24 -12.01 25.95
N ILE A 194 -6.25 -11.50 25.24
CA ILE A 194 -4.89 -11.98 25.29
C ILE A 194 -4.15 -11.17 26.35
N ALA A 195 -3.44 -11.84 27.25
CA ALA A 195 -2.56 -11.22 28.22
C ALA A 195 -1.13 -11.72 27.97
N ILE A 196 -0.20 -10.78 27.77
CA ILE A 196 1.22 -11.04 27.56
C ILE A 196 2.01 -10.38 28.69
N ASP A 197 2.69 -11.20 29.48
CA ASP A 197 3.71 -10.69 30.40
C ASP A 197 4.92 -10.25 29.56
N LEU A 198 5.27 -8.97 29.60
CA LEU A 198 6.35 -8.44 28.77
C LEU A 198 7.71 -9.00 29.18
N ASN A 199 7.93 -9.29 30.46
CA ASN A 199 9.21 -9.79 30.97
C ASN A 199 9.49 -11.23 30.55
N THR A 200 8.46 -12.08 30.58
CA THR A 200 8.60 -13.50 30.21
C THR A 200 8.16 -13.80 28.78
N SER A 201 7.49 -12.85 28.11
CA SER A 201 6.80 -13.04 26.83
C SER A 201 5.77 -14.19 26.85
N ASN A 202 5.26 -14.55 28.03
CA ASN A 202 4.28 -15.62 28.18
C ASN A 202 2.91 -15.09 27.79
N LEU A 203 2.25 -15.83 26.91
CA LEU A 203 0.91 -15.52 26.43
C LEU A 203 -0.11 -16.40 27.15
N SER A 204 -1.20 -15.77 27.58
CA SER A 204 -2.41 -16.44 28.04
C SER A 204 -3.63 -15.82 27.39
N SER A 205 -4.72 -16.59 27.29
CA SER A 205 -5.98 -16.11 26.72
C SER A 205 -7.15 -16.48 27.61
N THR A 206 -8.10 -15.57 27.76
CA THR A 206 -9.38 -15.81 28.46
C THR A 206 -10.55 -15.30 27.64
N SER A 207 -11.77 -15.79 27.90
CA SER A 207 -12.97 -15.24 27.29
C SER A 207 -13.28 -13.85 27.84
N LEU A 208 -13.74 -12.93 26.97
CA LEU A 208 -14.23 -11.61 27.36
C LEU A 208 -15.39 -11.69 28.36
N ALA A 209 -16.21 -12.73 28.28
CA ALA A 209 -17.33 -12.92 29.21
C ALA A 209 -16.90 -13.27 30.64
N GLN A 210 -15.64 -13.68 30.85
CA GLN A 210 -15.12 -14.13 32.14
C GLN A 210 -14.36 -13.04 32.90
N ILE A 211 -14.22 -11.83 32.35
CA ILE A 211 -13.45 -10.77 32.98
C ILE A 211 -14.29 -9.79 33.77
N SER A 212 -13.70 -9.27 34.85
CA SER A 212 -14.23 -8.11 35.56
C SER A 212 -13.77 -6.83 34.84
N VAL A 213 -14.74 -6.09 34.31
CA VAL A 213 -14.54 -4.81 33.62
C VAL A 213 -13.94 -3.76 34.57
N GLU A 214 -14.20 -3.86 35.87
CA GLU A 214 -13.67 -2.96 36.91
C GLU A 214 -12.14 -2.88 36.88
N LYS A 215 -11.46 -3.97 36.51
CA LYS A 215 -10.00 -4.02 36.40
C LYS A 215 -9.44 -3.02 35.38
N PHE A 216 -10.21 -2.69 34.34
CA PHE A 216 -9.76 -1.85 33.23
C PHE A 216 -10.20 -0.39 33.36
N LYS A 217 -11.24 -0.10 34.17
CA LYS A 217 -11.77 1.26 34.37
C LYS A 217 -10.72 2.27 34.89
N ASN A 218 -9.76 1.79 35.69
CA ASN A 218 -8.76 2.64 36.35
C ASN A 218 -7.38 2.60 35.70
N ILE A 219 -7.21 1.86 34.59
CA ILE A 219 -5.92 1.80 33.90
C ILE A 219 -5.71 3.12 33.18
N LYS A 220 -4.61 3.81 33.47
CA LYS A 220 -4.19 5.03 32.76
C LYS A 220 -4.10 4.70 31.27
N LEU A 221 -4.98 5.32 30.49
CA LEU A 221 -4.95 5.17 29.03
C LEU A 221 -3.64 5.70 28.48
N PHE A 222 -3.05 4.91 27.60
CA PHE A 222 -1.83 5.26 26.92
C PHE A 222 -2.10 6.39 25.91
N HIS A 223 -1.35 7.49 26.00
CA HIS A 223 -1.36 8.54 24.99
C HIS A 223 0.08 8.88 24.58
N SER A 224 0.35 8.83 23.27
CA SER A 224 1.62 9.30 22.73
C SER A 224 1.59 10.81 22.60
N GLN A 225 2.67 11.50 23.00
CA GLN A 225 2.88 12.87 22.58
C GLN A 225 3.31 12.86 21.11
N ILE A 226 2.66 13.69 20.29
CA ILE A 226 2.85 13.71 18.84
C ILE A 226 3.47 15.05 18.44
N GLU A 227 4.68 15.01 17.89
CA GLU A 227 5.27 16.13 17.16
C GLU A 227 5.01 15.90 15.67
N LYS A 228 4.51 16.94 14.98
CA LYS A 228 4.24 16.87 13.55
C LYS A 228 5.29 17.67 12.81
N PHE A 229 5.85 17.11 11.74
CA PHE A 229 6.71 17.86 10.84
C PHE A 229 6.28 17.65 9.40
N LYS A 230 6.52 18.66 8.56
CA LYS A 230 6.25 18.55 7.13
C LYS A 230 7.45 17.85 6.50
N PRO A 231 7.29 16.67 5.88
CA PRO A 231 8.39 16.05 5.18
C PRO A 231 8.77 16.85 3.94
N SER A 232 10.00 16.68 3.51
CA SER A 232 10.36 17.00 2.13
C SER A 232 9.61 16.08 1.17
N SER A 233 9.46 16.50 -0.09
CA SER A 233 8.87 15.62 -1.10
C SER A 233 9.64 14.29 -1.13
N LEU A 234 8.93 13.18 -0.93
CA LEU A 234 9.45 11.83 -1.20
C LEU A 234 9.84 11.73 -2.67
N TYR A 235 9.03 12.33 -3.53
CA TYR A 235 9.21 12.31 -4.98
C TYR A 235 10.25 13.33 -5.40
N GLY A 236 11.19 12.89 -6.20
CA GLY A 236 12.29 13.69 -6.71
C GLY A 236 13.59 13.35 -6.00
N LEU A 237 14.46 12.65 -6.70
CA LEU A 237 15.79 12.32 -6.20
C LEU A 237 16.59 13.61 -5.98
N PRO A 238 17.34 13.72 -4.87
CA PRO A 238 18.09 14.92 -4.56
C PRO A 238 19.18 15.14 -5.60
N ASN A 239 19.52 16.42 -5.81
CA ASN A 239 20.69 16.77 -6.60
C ASN A 239 21.95 16.23 -5.91
N LEU A 240 23.01 16.08 -6.69
CA LEU A 240 24.36 15.84 -6.19
C LEU A 240 24.87 17.11 -5.50
N SER A 241 25.78 16.98 -4.52
CA SER A 241 26.42 18.13 -3.87
C SER A 241 27.21 18.99 -4.86
N SER A 242 27.57 18.45 -6.02
CA SER A 242 28.19 19.19 -7.12
C SER A 242 27.22 20.11 -7.89
N GLY A 243 25.93 20.11 -7.56
CA GLY A 243 24.88 20.86 -8.25
C GLY A 243 24.29 20.17 -9.49
N LEU A 244 24.78 18.99 -9.87
CA LEU A 244 24.18 18.18 -10.94
C LEU A 244 22.90 17.50 -10.45
N THR A 245 21.90 17.33 -11.32
CA THR A 245 20.74 16.50 -10.99
C THR A 245 21.14 15.03 -10.89
N PHE A 246 20.40 14.24 -10.10
CA PHE A 246 20.60 12.80 -9.99
C PHE A 246 20.64 12.15 -11.39
N GLU A 247 19.65 12.47 -12.23
CA GLU A 247 19.53 11.96 -13.59
C GLU A 247 20.75 12.27 -14.46
N LYS A 248 21.27 13.51 -14.41
CA LYS A 248 22.48 13.91 -15.15
C LYS A 248 23.72 13.15 -14.68
N GLY A 249 23.87 13.01 -13.36
CA GLY A 249 24.98 12.25 -12.77
C GLY A 249 24.94 10.78 -13.17
N LEU A 250 23.76 10.16 -13.05
CA LEU A 250 23.59 8.76 -13.40
C LEU A 250 23.79 8.52 -14.89
N ALA A 251 23.22 9.36 -15.77
CA ALA A 251 23.42 9.26 -17.22
C ALA A 251 24.91 9.33 -17.57
N LYS A 252 25.67 10.24 -16.96
CA LYS A 252 27.13 10.33 -17.15
C LYS A 252 27.84 9.05 -16.68
N SER A 253 27.49 8.53 -15.51
CA SER A 253 28.10 7.32 -14.94
C SER A 253 27.81 6.05 -15.75
N LEU A 254 26.65 5.99 -16.41
CA LEU A 254 26.25 4.87 -17.25
C LEU A 254 26.65 5.04 -18.73
N GLU A 255 27.30 6.15 -19.09
CA GLU A 255 27.61 6.53 -20.47
C GLU A 255 26.36 6.64 -21.37
N MET A 256 25.24 7.05 -20.79
CA MET A 256 23.93 7.21 -21.44
C MET A 256 23.58 8.68 -21.64
N ALA A 257 22.46 8.92 -22.32
CA ALA A 257 21.83 10.24 -22.43
C ALA A 257 20.49 10.28 -21.70
N ILE A 258 20.10 11.47 -21.25
CA ILE A 258 18.77 11.71 -20.68
C ILE A 258 17.73 11.57 -21.78
N PHE A 259 16.63 10.88 -21.48
CA PHE A 259 15.52 10.74 -22.40
C PHE A 259 14.78 12.08 -22.56
N PRO A 260 14.49 12.54 -23.79
CA PRO A 260 13.75 13.78 -24.01
C PRO A 260 12.28 13.61 -23.58
N GLU A 261 11.76 14.53 -22.75
CA GLU A 261 10.38 14.48 -22.24
C GLU A 261 9.30 14.79 -23.30
N ASP A 262 9.67 15.13 -24.53
CA ASP A 262 8.71 15.49 -25.58
C ASP A 262 8.02 14.27 -26.21
N LYS A 263 6.73 14.40 -26.55
CA LYS A 263 5.94 13.33 -27.21
C LYS A 263 6.55 12.83 -28.53
N LYS A 264 7.46 13.59 -29.14
CA LYS A 264 8.16 13.19 -30.38
C LYS A 264 9.34 12.26 -30.10
N GLY A 265 9.98 12.35 -28.93
CA GLY A 265 11.05 11.47 -28.49
C GLY A 265 10.57 10.06 -28.16
N SER A 266 9.42 9.93 -27.47
CA SER A 266 8.83 8.64 -27.03
C SER A 266 8.61 7.63 -28.15
N ASN A 267 8.26 8.10 -29.35
CA ASN A 267 8.02 7.24 -30.51
C ASN A 267 9.30 6.93 -31.30
N LYS A 268 10.41 7.63 -31.05
CA LYS A 268 11.62 7.56 -31.87
C LYS A 268 12.76 6.80 -31.22
N PHE A 269 12.88 6.83 -29.90
CA PHE A 269 14.02 6.28 -29.16
C PHE A 269 13.56 5.25 -28.14
N LYS A 270 14.39 4.23 -27.90
CA LYS A 270 14.17 3.27 -26.81
C LYS A 270 14.34 4.02 -25.50
N LYS A 271 13.33 3.88 -24.63
CA LYS A 271 13.33 4.45 -23.28
C LYS A 271 13.75 3.36 -22.30
N TYR A 272 14.82 3.62 -21.57
CA TYR A 272 15.16 2.89 -20.35
C TYR A 272 14.56 3.66 -19.19
N PHE A 273 13.61 3.06 -18.52
CA PHE A 273 12.95 3.66 -17.36
C PHE A 273 13.36 2.88 -16.13
N VAL A 274 13.56 3.55 -14.99
CA VAL A 274 13.88 2.90 -13.72
C VAL A 274 13.31 3.73 -12.58
N ASN A 275 12.73 3.07 -11.58
CA ASN A 275 12.39 3.71 -10.31
C ASN A 275 13.50 3.38 -9.31
N ILE A 276 14.01 4.41 -8.64
CA ILE A 276 15.11 4.29 -7.68
C ILE A 276 14.66 4.91 -6.37
N GLN A 277 14.85 4.17 -5.28
CA GLN A 277 14.74 4.66 -3.92
C GLN A 277 16.10 4.65 -3.24
N ILE A 278 16.48 5.79 -2.67
CA ILE A 278 17.72 5.94 -1.89
C ILE A 278 17.42 6.53 -0.52
N ILE A 279 18.26 6.23 0.45
CA ILE A 279 18.26 6.89 1.76
C ILE A 279 19.53 7.74 1.84
N VAL A 280 19.37 9.05 2.09
CA VAL A 280 20.47 10.02 2.17
C VAL A 280 20.59 10.55 3.60
N ASP A 281 21.80 10.54 4.16
CA ASP A 281 22.10 11.09 5.49
C ASP A 281 22.49 12.58 5.46
N LYS A 282 22.59 13.20 6.64
CA LYS A 282 23.00 14.60 6.81
C LYS A 282 24.44 14.90 6.38
N ASP A 283 25.27 13.88 6.16
CA ASP A 283 26.63 14.01 5.60
C ASP A 283 26.63 13.88 4.06
N GLY A 284 25.45 13.72 3.45
CA GLY A 284 25.25 13.57 2.02
C GLY A 284 25.64 12.20 1.48
N ASN A 285 25.91 11.19 2.32
CA ASN A 285 26.08 9.81 1.86
C ASN A 285 24.71 9.23 1.51
N ALA A 286 24.68 8.34 0.52
CA ALA A 286 23.47 7.64 0.15
C ALA A 286 23.68 6.14 0.06
N VAL A 287 22.64 5.39 0.38
CA VAL A 287 22.53 3.96 0.11
C VAL A 287 21.34 3.70 -0.82
N LEU A 288 21.50 2.73 -1.73
CA LEU A 288 20.38 2.21 -2.50
C LEU A 288 19.47 1.42 -1.56
N ASP A 289 18.22 1.83 -1.47
CA ASP A 289 17.21 1.10 -0.69
C ASP A 289 16.43 0.14 -1.58
N LYS A 290 15.90 0.65 -2.71
CA LYS A 290 15.12 -0.15 -3.66
C LYS A 290 15.34 0.29 -5.10
N ILE A 291 15.29 -0.66 -6.02
CA ILE A 291 15.30 -0.41 -7.46
C ILE A 291 14.25 -1.27 -8.15
N GLU A 292 13.43 -0.66 -8.99
CA GLU A 292 12.39 -1.36 -9.73
C GLU A 292 12.39 -0.97 -11.21
N ASN A 293 11.84 -1.87 -12.03
CA ASN A 293 11.58 -1.64 -13.44
C ASN A 293 12.84 -1.25 -14.24
N TYR A 294 14.05 -1.65 -13.83
CA TYR A 294 15.29 -1.11 -14.41
C TYR A 294 15.58 -1.52 -15.87
N ASN A 295 14.70 -2.31 -16.52
CA ASN A 295 14.63 -2.50 -17.97
C ASN A 295 15.98 -2.76 -18.69
N GLY A 296 16.86 -3.54 -18.07
CA GLY A 296 18.18 -3.87 -18.62
C GLY A 296 19.30 -2.87 -18.31
N LEU A 297 19.04 -1.86 -17.47
CA LEU A 297 20.09 -1.01 -16.90
C LEU A 297 20.96 -1.81 -15.90
N PRO A 298 22.27 -1.53 -15.82
CA PRO A 298 23.19 -2.28 -14.96
C PRO A 298 23.06 -1.88 -13.48
N GLU A 299 22.36 -2.70 -12.68
CA GLU A 299 22.10 -2.45 -11.25
C GLU A 299 23.38 -2.18 -10.44
N ASP A 300 24.44 -2.98 -10.63
CA ASP A 300 25.72 -2.80 -9.91
C ASP A 300 26.34 -1.43 -10.16
N LYS A 301 26.23 -0.91 -11.39
CA LYS A 301 26.74 0.43 -11.72
C LYS A 301 25.88 1.52 -11.10
N ILE A 302 24.57 1.33 -11.03
CA ILE A 302 23.65 2.26 -10.34
C ILE A 302 23.98 2.30 -8.85
N LYS A 303 24.13 1.14 -8.21
CA LYS A 303 24.52 1.01 -6.80
C LYS A 303 25.88 1.65 -6.53
N THR A 304 26.86 1.39 -7.38
CA THR A 304 28.20 2.00 -7.29
C THR A 304 28.15 3.52 -7.45
N PHE A 305 27.37 4.02 -8.41
CA PHE A 305 27.14 5.45 -8.58
C PHE A 305 26.60 6.04 -7.26
N ILE A 306 25.49 5.52 -6.73
CA ILE A 306 24.88 6.03 -5.49
C ILE A 306 25.88 6.06 -4.32
N ALA A 307 26.61 4.96 -4.10
CA ALA A 307 27.58 4.86 -3.00
C ALA A 307 28.81 5.77 -3.16
N SER A 308 29.19 6.12 -4.40
CA SER A 308 30.37 6.94 -4.70
C SER A 308 30.11 8.45 -4.65
N GLN A 309 28.86 8.87 -4.68
CA GLN A 309 28.48 10.28 -4.79
C GLN A 309 28.13 10.90 -3.44
N LYS A 310 28.19 12.24 -3.40
CA LYS A 310 27.61 13.04 -2.33
C LYS A 310 26.36 13.76 -2.83
N PHE A 311 25.32 13.79 -2.00
CA PHE A 311 24.02 14.36 -2.33
C PHE A 311 23.72 15.63 -1.54
N ALA A 312 22.89 16.48 -2.11
CA ALA A 312 22.41 17.70 -1.48
C ALA A 312 21.46 17.35 -0.32
N ILE A 313 21.69 17.97 0.83
CA ILE A 313 21.01 17.64 2.10
C ILE A 313 19.91 18.62 2.47
N ASN A 314 19.70 19.67 1.68
CA ASN A 314 18.69 20.72 1.94
C ASN A 314 17.25 20.20 1.93
N SER A 315 17.03 19.01 1.34
CA SER A 315 15.76 18.30 1.34
C SER A 315 15.65 17.26 2.46
N ILE A 316 16.58 17.19 3.41
CA ILE A 316 16.43 16.30 4.58
C ILE A 316 15.73 17.09 5.70
N PRO A 317 14.59 16.61 6.25
CA PRO A 317 13.91 17.29 7.35
C PRO A 317 14.83 17.47 8.56
N PRO A 318 14.83 18.65 9.21
CA PRO A 318 15.76 18.95 10.30
C PRO A 318 15.61 18.01 11.49
N GLU A 319 14.42 17.46 11.73
CA GLU A 319 14.09 16.52 12.80
C GLU A 319 14.68 15.11 12.60
N THR A 320 15.13 14.79 11.39
CA THR A 320 15.61 13.47 10.98
C THR A 320 17.12 13.47 10.74
N GLU A 321 17.78 12.31 10.80
CA GLU A 321 19.22 12.21 10.47
C GLU A 321 19.48 11.77 9.03
N LYS A 322 18.48 11.12 8.42
CA LYS A 322 18.48 10.65 7.05
C LYS A 322 17.05 10.65 6.51
N TRP A 323 16.90 10.71 5.20
CA TRP A 323 15.60 10.73 4.54
C TRP A 323 15.60 9.87 3.28
N ARG A 324 14.48 9.17 3.03
CA ARG A 324 14.24 8.41 1.81
C ARG A 324 13.77 9.31 0.68
N PHE A 325 14.27 9.07 -0.51
CA PHE A 325 13.83 9.71 -1.74
C PHE A 325 13.48 8.63 -2.77
N ASP A 326 12.44 8.88 -3.54
CA ASP A 326 11.95 8.06 -4.64
C ASP A 326 11.95 8.88 -5.93
N GLY A 327 12.41 8.30 -7.03
CA GLY A 327 12.31 8.97 -8.31
C GLY A 327 12.41 8.04 -9.50
N TRP A 328 11.65 8.40 -10.52
CA TRP A 328 11.73 7.80 -11.83
C TRP A 328 12.78 8.49 -12.67
N ILE A 329 13.64 7.70 -13.31
CA ILE A 329 14.68 8.17 -14.21
C ILE A 329 14.43 7.60 -15.60
N ALA A 330 14.57 8.44 -16.63
CA ALA A 330 14.40 8.05 -18.02
C ALA A 330 15.69 8.31 -18.81
N LEU A 331 16.32 7.23 -19.25
CA LEU A 331 17.54 7.27 -20.05
C LEU A 331 17.29 6.71 -21.45
N MET A 332 18.22 7.01 -22.34
CA MET A 332 18.37 6.38 -23.66
C MET A 332 19.85 6.12 -23.93
N ASN A 333 20.12 5.28 -24.91
CA ASN A 333 21.45 5.17 -25.47
C ASN A 333 21.96 6.56 -25.90
N LYS A 334 23.23 6.86 -25.57
CA LYS A 334 23.89 8.13 -25.87
C LYS A 334 23.96 8.41 -27.38
N SER A 335 24.09 7.37 -28.19
CA SER A 335 23.99 7.42 -29.64
C SER A 335 22.53 7.44 -30.07
N LYS A 336 22.07 8.56 -30.65
CA LYS A 336 20.70 8.69 -31.18
C LYS A 336 20.39 7.66 -32.27
N ASN A 337 21.39 7.17 -33.00
CA ASN A 337 21.19 6.16 -34.03
C ASN A 337 20.96 4.78 -33.42
N GLU A 338 21.76 4.41 -32.42
CA GLU A 338 21.57 3.15 -31.68
C GLU A 338 20.24 3.16 -30.93
N ALA A 339 19.90 4.25 -30.25
CA ALA A 339 18.60 4.38 -29.55
C ALA A 339 17.39 4.21 -30.49
N LYS A 340 17.50 4.60 -31.76
CA LYS A 340 16.46 4.36 -32.79
C LYS A 340 16.43 2.89 -33.21
N GLN A 341 17.59 2.27 -33.41
CA GLN A 341 17.68 0.85 -33.77
C GLN A 341 17.10 -0.04 -32.66
N GLU A 342 17.44 0.23 -31.40
CA GLU A 342 16.86 -0.41 -30.22
C GLU A 342 15.34 -0.25 -30.19
N LYS A 343 14.81 0.94 -30.52
CA LYS A 343 13.36 1.16 -30.59
C LYS A 343 12.67 0.34 -31.67
N GLN A 344 13.27 0.26 -32.85
CA GLN A 344 12.71 -0.54 -33.95
C GLN A 344 12.71 -2.03 -33.59
N LYS A 345 13.79 -2.51 -32.96
CA LYS A 345 13.88 -3.88 -32.44
C LYS A 345 12.77 -4.16 -31.42
N GLU A 346 12.60 -3.28 -30.42
CA GLU A 346 11.52 -3.39 -29.43
C GLU A 346 10.13 -3.44 -30.09
N ILE A 347 9.86 -2.60 -31.09
CA ILE A 347 8.57 -2.61 -31.81
C ILE A 347 8.33 -3.93 -32.52
N ILE A 348 9.37 -4.52 -33.13
CA ILE A 348 9.26 -5.82 -33.80
C ILE A 348 8.99 -6.92 -32.77
N GLU A 349 9.74 -6.93 -31.67
CA GLU A 349 9.57 -7.90 -30.57
C GLU A 349 8.18 -7.82 -29.94
N GLU A 350 7.69 -6.61 -29.63
CA GLU A 350 6.36 -6.41 -29.04
C GLU A 350 5.23 -6.83 -30.00
N ARG A 351 5.41 -6.64 -31.31
CA ARG A 351 4.46 -7.13 -32.33
C ARG A 351 4.39 -8.64 -32.37
N GLU A 352 5.53 -9.32 -32.32
CA GLU A 352 5.56 -10.79 -32.28
C GLU A 352 4.99 -11.31 -30.95
N ALA A 353 5.33 -10.69 -29.82
CA ALA A 353 4.75 -11.01 -28.52
C ALA A 353 3.23 -10.79 -28.49
N TYR A 354 2.73 -9.71 -29.10
CA TYR A 354 1.30 -9.45 -29.26
C TYR A 354 0.61 -10.56 -30.06
N LYS A 355 1.15 -10.95 -31.23
CA LYS A 355 0.60 -12.04 -32.05
C LYS A 355 0.48 -13.35 -31.27
N ASN A 356 1.49 -13.67 -30.45
CA ASN A 356 1.46 -14.86 -29.60
C ASN A 356 0.40 -14.75 -28.51
N ARG A 357 0.30 -13.61 -27.81
CA ARG A 357 -0.67 -13.41 -26.72
C ARG A 357 -2.14 -13.48 -27.18
N ILE A 358 -2.47 -13.00 -28.38
CA ILE A 358 -3.87 -12.98 -28.85
C ILE A 358 -4.43 -14.36 -29.21
N VAL A 359 -3.59 -15.38 -29.35
CA VAL A 359 -4.00 -16.78 -29.61
C VAL A 359 -3.72 -17.72 -28.45
N ALA A 360 -2.87 -17.31 -27.49
CA ALA A 360 -2.52 -18.12 -26.34
C ALA A 360 -3.73 -18.39 -25.44
N ASP A 361 -3.81 -19.61 -24.91
CA ASP A 361 -4.80 -19.97 -23.88
C ASP A 361 -4.41 -19.48 -22.48
N SER A 362 -3.12 -19.19 -22.28
CA SER A 362 -2.54 -18.77 -21.02
C SER A 362 -1.47 -17.71 -21.23
N ILE A 363 -1.41 -16.71 -20.34
CA ILE A 363 -0.35 -15.68 -20.31
C ILE A 363 0.24 -15.67 -18.90
N ASN A 364 1.57 -15.78 -18.79
CA ASN A 364 2.29 -15.81 -17.52
C ASN A 364 1.76 -16.87 -16.54
N GLY A 365 1.37 -18.04 -17.05
CA GLY A 365 0.82 -19.14 -16.24
C GLY A 365 -0.65 -18.99 -15.83
N LEU A 366 -1.32 -17.91 -16.24
CA LEU A 366 -2.74 -17.67 -15.97
C LEU A 366 -3.57 -18.01 -17.20
N TYR A 367 -4.62 -18.79 -17.03
CA TYR A 367 -5.61 -19.07 -18.07
C TYR A 367 -6.33 -17.78 -18.48
N ILE A 368 -6.48 -17.58 -19.78
CA ILE A 368 -7.16 -16.41 -20.36
C ILE A 368 -8.52 -16.84 -20.85
N PRO A 369 -9.65 -16.38 -20.30
CA PRO A 369 -10.97 -16.76 -20.79
C PRO A 369 -11.17 -16.45 -22.28
N LYS A 370 -11.90 -17.28 -23.03
CA LYS A 370 -12.19 -16.99 -24.45
C LYS A 370 -13.45 -16.14 -24.67
N ASN A 371 -14.33 -16.06 -23.67
CA ASN A 371 -15.63 -15.36 -23.69
C ASN A 371 -16.09 -15.04 -22.25
N LEU A 372 -17.29 -14.45 -22.09
CA LEU A 372 -17.79 -14.06 -20.77
C LEU A 372 -18.12 -15.26 -19.87
N GLU A 373 -18.66 -16.34 -20.42
CA GLU A 373 -18.96 -17.55 -19.65
C GLU A 373 -17.70 -18.12 -18.97
N GLU A 374 -16.60 -18.24 -19.71
CA GLU A 374 -15.33 -18.67 -19.15
C GLU A 374 -14.77 -17.66 -18.16
N CYS A 375 -15.04 -16.35 -18.32
CA CYS A 375 -14.68 -15.36 -17.31
C CYS A 375 -15.35 -15.71 -15.98
N PHE A 376 -16.65 -15.98 -15.96
CA PHE A 376 -17.39 -16.28 -14.72
C PHE A 376 -16.88 -17.54 -14.03
N LEU A 377 -16.59 -18.59 -14.82
CA LEU A 377 -16.02 -19.83 -14.30
C LEU A 377 -14.64 -19.62 -13.69
N GLU A 378 -13.80 -18.80 -14.32
CA GLU A 378 -12.47 -18.49 -13.81
C GLU A 378 -12.55 -17.57 -12.57
N LEU A 379 -13.47 -16.61 -12.55
CA LEU A 379 -13.72 -15.77 -11.38
C LEU A 379 -14.12 -16.58 -10.15
N ASN A 380 -14.95 -17.61 -10.29
CA ASN A 380 -15.30 -18.50 -9.17
C ASN A 380 -14.12 -19.32 -8.63
N LYS A 381 -13.08 -19.55 -9.43
CA LYS A 381 -11.85 -20.21 -8.96
C LYS A 381 -10.90 -19.22 -8.29
N LEU A 382 -10.86 -17.98 -8.78
CA LEU A 382 -9.95 -16.94 -8.34
C LEU A 382 -10.42 -16.26 -7.04
N LEU A 383 -11.72 -16.03 -6.90
CA LEU A 383 -12.31 -15.29 -5.78
C LEU A 383 -12.60 -16.21 -4.59
N LYS A 384 -12.38 -15.69 -3.39
CA LYS A 384 -12.78 -16.38 -2.16
C LYS A 384 -14.31 -16.35 -2.02
N PRO A 385 -14.92 -17.32 -1.32
CA PRO A 385 -16.37 -17.34 -1.10
C PRO A 385 -16.95 -16.03 -0.56
N LYS A 386 -16.26 -15.37 0.39
CA LYS A 386 -16.70 -14.07 0.94
C LYS A 386 -16.73 -12.95 -0.11
N ASP A 387 -15.79 -12.96 -1.04
CA ASP A 387 -15.69 -11.92 -2.08
C ASP A 387 -16.78 -12.12 -3.14
N ILE A 388 -17.09 -13.39 -3.46
CA ILE A 388 -18.21 -13.75 -4.34
C ILE A 388 -19.54 -13.29 -3.70
N GLU A 389 -19.76 -13.60 -2.42
CA GLU A 389 -20.96 -13.17 -1.69
C GLU A 389 -21.04 -11.64 -1.56
N ALA A 390 -19.91 -10.94 -1.37
CA ALA A 390 -19.88 -9.49 -1.34
C ALA A 390 -20.30 -8.86 -2.68
N ILE A 391 -19.87 -9.42 -3.81
CA ILE A 391 -20.31 -8.98 -5.15
C ILE A 391 -21.79 -9.30 -5.35
N LYS A 392 -22.22 -10.53 -5.02
CA LYS A 392 -23.61 -10.98 -5.20
C LYS A 392 -24.62 -10.10 -4.44
N ASN A 393 -24.26 -9.66 -3.24
CA ASN A 393 -25.13 -8.88 -2.35
C ASN A 393 -25.03 -7.35 -2.53
N LEU A 394 -24.39 -6.86 -3.59
CA LEU A 394 -24.46 -5.44 -3.97
C LEU A 394 -25.92 -5.01 -4.16
N LYS A 395 -26.25 -3.76 -3.83
CA LYS A 395 -27.64 -3.28 -3.91
C LYS A 395 -28.10 -3.09 -5.35
N ASP A 396 -27.17 -2.70 -6.22
CA ASP A 396 -27.40 -2.44 -7.63
C ASP A 396 -26.19 -2.85 -8.46
N ARG A 397 -26.43 -3.27 -9.70
CA ARG A 397 -25.38 -3.67 -10.67
C ARG A 397 -24.32 -2.59 -10.86
N ASN A 398 -24.70 -1.31 -10.81
CA ASN A 398 -23.77 -0.20 -10.98
C ASN A 398 -22.77 -0.07 -9.81
N GLU A 399 -23.06 -0.66 -8.64
CA GLU A 399 -22.13 -0.67 -7.51
C GLU A 399 -20.90 -1.54 -7.77
N THR A 400 -20.88 -2.34 -8.84
CA THR A 400 -19.65 -3.04 -9.29
C THR A 400 -18.50 -2.09 -9.61
N ILE A 401 -18.79 -0.80 -9.84
CA ILE A 401 -17.78 0.27 -9.97
C ILE A 401 -16.84 0.36 -8.75
N LEU A 402 -17.29 -0.07 -7.56
CA LEU A 402 -16.46 -0.13 -6.35
C LEU A 402 -15.23 -1.03 -6.53
N TYR A 403 -15.29 -2.00 -7.46
CA TYR A 403 -14.20 -2.92 -7.76
C TYR A 403 -13.30 -2.45 -8.91
N HIS A 404 -13.58 -1.29 -9.53
CA HIS A 404 -12.94 -0.84 -10.77
C HIS A 404 -11.42 -0.66 -10.66
N HIS A 405 -10.93 -0.05 -9.57
CA HIS A 405 -9.50 0.26 -9.39
C HIS A 405 -8.70 -0.86 -8.70
N GLY A 406 -9.37 -1.73 -7.94
CA GLY A 406 -8.73 -2.91 -7.34
C GLY A 406 -8.79 -4.09 -8.29
N PHE A 407 -9.87 -4.87 -8.17
CA PHE A 407 -10.03 -6.11 -8.91
C PHE A 407 -10.14 -5.89 -10.43
N GLY A 408 -10.78 -4.82 -10.88
CA GLY A 408 -10.80 -4.43 -12.30
C GLY A 408 -9.40 -4.21 -12.87
N THR A 409 -8.50 -3.55 -12.12
CA THR A 409 -7.09 -3.39 -12.53
C THR A 409 -6.40 -4.73 -12.65
N TRP A 410 -6.65 -5.64 -11.70
CA TRP A 410 -6.11 -7.00 -11.76
C TRP A 410 -6.57 -7.71 -13.04
N LEU A 411 -7.86 -7.67 -13.39
CA LEU A 411 -8.37 -8.26 -14.64
C LEU A 411 -7.68 -7.67 -15.86
N ARG A 412 -7.57 -6.34 -15.94
CA ARG A 412 -6.94 -5.67 -17.10
C ARG A 412 -5.49 -6.07 -17.31
N ASN A 413 -4.73 -6.20 -16.23
CA ASN A 413 -3.31 -6.53 -16.30
C ASN A 413 -3.08 -8.03 -16.53
N ASN A 414 -3.79 -8.90 -15.80
CA ASN A 414 -3.55 -10.34 -15.80
C ASN A 414 -4.24 -11.06 -16.96
N TRP A 415 -5.42 -10.60 -17.39
CA TRP A 415 -6.08 -11.15 -18.58
C TRP A 415 -5.66 -10.45 -19.87
N GLY A 416 -4.63 -9.61 -19.82
CA GLY A 416 -4.01 -9.00 -20.99
C GLY A 416 -4.92 -8.03 -21.75
N LEU A 417 -5.85 -7.34 -21.07
CA LEU A 417 -6.78 -6.43 -21.73
C LEU A 417 -6.09 -5.16 -22.26
N TRP A 418 -4.97 -4.72 -21.66
CA TRP A 418 -4.13 -3.65 -22.21
C TRP A 418 -3.20 -4.14 -23.34
N GLY A 419 -2.48 -5.23 -23.07
CA GLY A 419 -1.39 -5.71 -23.91
C GLY A 419 -1.80 -6.66 -25.05
N GLY A 420 -3.05 -7.09 -25.09
CA GLY A 420 -3.53 -8.10 -26.05
C GLY A 420 -3.70 -9.47 -25.43
N SER A 421 -4.85 -10.09 -25.70
CA SER A 421 -5.18 -11.46 -25.33
C SER A 421 -6.35 -11.98 -26.16
N ARG A 422 -6.59 -13.30 -26.18
CA ARG A 422 -7.77 -13.85 -26.88
C ARG A 422 -9.09 -13.30 -26.33
N LEU A 423 -9.15 -13.02 -25.02
CA LEU A 423 -10.31 -12.37 -24.37
C LEU A 423 -10.49 -10.95 -24.90
N GLN A 424 -9.41 -10.17 -24.95
CA GLN A 424 -9.45 -8.81 -25.48
C GLN A 424 -9.96 -8.80 -26.93
N GLN A 425 -9.47 -9.73 -27.77
CA GLN A 425 -9.94 -9.84 -29.15
C GLN A 425 -11.42 -10.19 -29.26
N TYR A 426 -11.92 -11.08 -28.40
CA TYR A 426 -13.34 -11.37 -28.27
C TYR A 426 -14.15 -10.10 -27.90
N LEU A 427 -13.73 -9.35 -26.87
CA LEU A 427 -14.44 -8.15 -26.42
C LEU A 427 -14.39 -7.01 -27.46
N ILE A 428 -13.28 -6.86 -28.19
CA ILE A 428 -13.17 -5.92 -29.32
C ILE A 428 -14.18 -6.26 -30.41
N LYS A 429 -14.34 -7.55 -30.75
CA LYS A 429 -15.35 -8.00 -31.72
C LYS A 429 -16.78 -7.70 -31.24
N LYS A 430 -17.01 -7.74 -29.93
CA LYS A 430 -18.27 -7.34 -29.27
C LYS A 430 -18.46 -5.82 -29.14
N GLY A 431 -17.51 -5.01 -29.62
CA GLY A 431 -17.60 -3.55 -29.67
C GLY A 431 -16.94 -2.82 -28.49
N LEU A 432 -16.34 -3.52 -27.53
CA LEU A 432 -15.65 -2.91 -26.39
C LEU A 432 -14.19 -2.63 -26.76
N ARG A 433 -13.76 -1.37 -26.70
CA ARG A 433 -12.41 -0.96 -27.16
C ARG A 433 -11.47 -0.60 -26.03
N HIS A 434 -11.98 -0.03 -24.94
CA HIS A 434 -11.16 0.39 -23.82
C HIS A 434 -11.09 -0.71 -22.75
N PRO A 435 -9.91 -1.04 -22.19
CA PRO A 435 -9.79 -2.07 -21.17
C PRO A 435 -10.60 -1.80 -19.90
N ASP A 436 -10.84 -0.54 -19.57
CA ASP A 436 -11.72 -0.16 -18.46
C ASP A 436 -13.15 -0.63 -18.72
N ASP A 437 -13.72 -0.33 -19.90
CA ASP A 437 -15.04 -0.79 -20.31
C ASP A 437 -15.13 -2.32 -20.36
N MET A 438 -14.08 -2.98 -20.86
CA MET A 438 -13.98 -4.44 -20.90
C MET A 438 -14.09 -5.06 -19.50
N SER A 439 -13.27 -4.58 -18.56
CA SER A 439 -13.27 -5.08 -17.19
C SER A 439 -14.56 -4.73 -16.43
N ALA A 440 -15.12 -3.54 -16.64
CA ALA A 440 -16.41 -3.16 -16.06
C ALA A 440 -17.52 -4.10 -16.57
N THR A 441 -17.58 -4.33 -17.88
CA THR A 441 -18.58 -5.23 -18.49
C THR A 441 -18.49 -6.65 -17.94
N ILE A 442 -17.27 -7.18 -17.75
CA ILE A 442 -17.04 -8.49 -17.13
C ILE A 442 -17.61 -8.53 -15.71
N LEU A 443 -17.29 -7.53 -14.88
CA LEU A 443 -17.73 -7.48 -13.48
C LEU A 443 -19.25 -7.35 -13.37
N GLU A 444 -19.84 -6.49 -14.18
CA GLU A 444 -21.27 -6.29 -14.16
C GLU A 444 -22.05 -7.52 -14.62
N PHE A 445 -21.58 -8.22 -15.66
CA PHE A 445 -22.22 -9.47 -16.07
C PHE A 445 -21.93 -10.64 -15.12
N TYR A 446 -20.81 -10.62 -14.40
CA TYR A 446 -20.57 -11.58 -13.33
C TYR A 446 -21.55 -11.38 -12.17
N TYR A 447 -21.84 -10.13 -11.79
CA TYR A 447 -22.91 -9.80 -10.84
C TYR A 447 -24.27 -10.34 -11.31
N ASP A 448 -24.63 -10.11 -12.58
CA ASP A 448 -25.87 -10.61 -13.17
C ASP A 448 -25.91 -12.15 -13.13
N TRP A 449 -24.79 -12.81 -13.46
CA TRP A 449 -24.64 -14.26 -13.44
C TRP A 449 -24.81 -14.87 -12.04
N LEU A 450 -24.20 -14.27 -11.01
CA LEU A 450 -24.34 -14.70 -9.61
C LEU A 450 -25.78 -14.58 -9.08
N ASN A 451 -26.57 -13.67 -9.65
CA ASN A 451 -27.97 -13.42 -9.30
C ASN A 451 -28.97 -14.09 -10.25
N GLY A 452 -28.51 -15.00 -11.12
CA GLY A 452 -29.37 -15.74 -12.04
C GLY A 452 -29.97 -14.92 -13.18
N GLN A 453 -29.50 -13.68 -13.40
CA GLN A 453 -30.00 -12.76 -14.43
C GLN A 453 -29.25 -12.99 -15.75
N HIS A 454 -29.52 -14.13 -16.38
CA HIS A 454 -28.71 -14.60 -17.51
C HIS A 454 -29.06 -14.00 -18.87
N GLU A 455 -30.15 -13.25 -18.98
CA GLU A 455 -30.69 -12.77 -20.26
C GLU A 455 -29.73 -11.77 -20.94
N LYS A 456 -29.25 -10.77 -20.19
CA LYS A 456 -28.46 -9.66 -20.75
C LYS A 456 -27.10 -10.09 -21.29
N TRP A 457 -26.39 -10.98 -20.58
CA TRP A 457 -25.10 -11.46 -21.06
C TRP A 457 -25.27 -12.44 -22.23
N LYS A 458 -26.36 -13.24 -22.26
CA LYS A 458 -26.69 -14.07 -23.43
C LYS A 458 -27.00 -13.23 -24.68
N GLU A 459 -27.72 -12.13 -24.52
CA GLU A 459 -27.95 -11.16 -25.61
C GLU A 459 -26.63 -10.55 -26.09
N PHE A 460 -25.71 -10.23 -25.16
CA PHE A 460 -24.36 -9.77 -25.50
C PHE A 460 -23.57 -10.85 -26.26
N GLU A 461 -23.69 -12.12 -25.87
CA GLU A 461 -23.06 -13.25 -26.57
C GLU A 461 -23.65 -13.49 -27.97
N ALA A 462 -24.89 -13.09 -28.23
CA ALA A 462 -25.53 -13.25 -29.54
C ALA A 462 -25.17 -12.16 -30.58
N LYS A 463 -24.63 -11.01 -30.15
CA LYS A 463 -24.17 -9.91 -31.04
C LYS A 463 -22.84 -10.22 -31.71
#